data_AF-A0A6G3BUV0-F1
#
_entry.id   AF-A0A6G3BUV0-F1
#
_cell.length_a   1.000
_cell.length_b   1.000
_cell.length_c   1.000
_cell.angle_alpha   90.00
_cell.angle_beta   90.00
_cell.angle_gamma   90.00
#
_symmetry.space_group_name_H-M   'P 1'
#
loop_
_entity.id
_entity.type
_entity.pdbx_description
1 polymer ?
#
loop_
_entity_poly.entity_id
_entity_poly.type
_entity_poly.pdbx_seq_one_letter_code
_entity_poly.pdbx_strand_id
1 'polypeptide(L)'
;MRSSPRHPLTARTLFGALLTALATLAALVAVAPATQADTTICQQFGSTVIQGRYVVQNNRWGTSATQCVTATDTGFRVTQADGSVPTNGAPKSYPSVYNGCHYTNCSPGTNLPARINGISSAPSSISYGFVGDAVYNASYDIWLDPTPRTDGVNRTEIMIWFNKVGSIQPIGSPSGTASVGGRSWQVWTGNNGSNDVISFVAPSAISGWSFDVMDFVRQTVSRGMAQNDWYLTSVQAGFEPWQNGAGLAVNSFSSTVNTGGSGNPGNPGDPGDPKASCKVTYAPNVWEGGFTADVTITNTGSSPLDAWKLSFALPSGQRISNAWNATVSPSSGAVTASGLGHNAQIAPGGSQTFGFQATYSGSFARPSGFSLNGTACA
;
A
#
# COMPACT_ATOMS: atom_id res chain seq x y z
N MET A 1 -12.43 27.96 -87.72
CA MET A 1 -12.49 29.40 -88.06
C MET A 1 -11.80 30.17 -86.94
N ARG A 2 -10.76 30.95 -87.30
CA ARG A 2 -10.34 32.28 -86.77
C ARG A 2 -10.37 32.53 -85.23
N SER A 3 -9.34 33.04 -84.54
CA SER A 3 -7.99 33.55 -84.88
C SER A 3 -7.24 33.91 -83.57
N SER A 4 -5.97 33.50 -83.46
CA SER A 4 -4.71 34.18 -83.00
C SER A 4 -4.70 35.31 -81.93
N PRO A 5 -3.53 35.78 -81.46
CA PRO A 5 -2.31 35.13 -80.91
C PRO A 5 -1.77 35.88 -79.64
N ARG A 6 -0.66 35.44 -79.02
CA ARG A 6 0.52 36.29 -78.68
C ARG A 6 1.63 35.54 -77.92
N HIS A 7 2.84 36.00 -78.19
CA HIS A 7 4.18 35.45 -77.95
C HIS A 7 4.73 35.70 -76.50
N PRO A 8 5.93 35.16 -76.18
CA PRO A 8 6.37 34.78 -74.83
C PRO A 8 7.20 35.86 -74.14
N LEU A 9 7.46 35.71 -72.83
CA LEU A 9 8.60 36.34 -72.16
C LEU A 9 9.12 35.46 -71.01
N THR A 10 10.42 35.21 -71.08
CA THR A 10 11.34 34.55 -70.15
C THR A 10 11.49 35.26 -68.81
N ALA A 11 11.69 34.51 -67.71
CA ALA A 11 12.68 34.85 -66.69
C ALA A 11 13.05 33.63 -65.83
N ARG A 12 14.35 33.33 -65.80
CA ARG A 12 15.06 32.45 -64.86
C ARG A 12 14.84 32.94 -63.42
N THR A 13 14.79 32.03 -62.43
CA THR A 13 15.91 31.75 -61.50
C THR A 13 15.50 30.92 -60.27
N LEU A 14 16.32 29.90 -60.00
CA LEU A 14 16.92 29.48 -58.72
C LEU A 14 16.05 28.87 -57.61
N PHE A 15 16.25 27.56 -57.44
CA PHE A 15 16.67 26.85 -56.23
C PHE A 15 16.18 27.36 -54.87
N GLY A 16 15.39 26.51 -54.19
CA GLY A 16 15.11 26.63 -52.75
C GLY A 16 14.55 25.33 -52.19
N ALA A 17 15.47 24.47 -51.72
CA ALA A 17 15.35 23.32 -50.81
C ALA A 17 13.96 22.66 -50.57
N LEU A 18 13.86 21.41 -51.03
CA LEU A 18 12.85 20.44 -50.59
C LEU A 18 13.25 19.90 -49.20
N LEU A 19 12.51 20.23 -48.15
CA LEU A 19 12.60 19.58 -46.83
C LEU A 19 11.38 18.66 -46.68
N THR A 20 11.61 17.37 -46.89
CA THR A 20 10.66 16.30 -46.58
C THR A 20 10.53 16.16 -45.06
N ALA A 21 9.43 16.64 -44.48
CA ALA A 21 9.06 16.33 -43.12
C ALA A 21 8.42 14.92 -43.08
N LEU A 22 9.20 13.91 -42.69
CA LEU A 22 8.65 12.63 -42.24
C LEU A 22 8.11 12.81 -40.82
N ALA A 23 6.79 12.91 -40.68
CA ALA A 23 6.14 12.81 -39.38
C ALA A 23 5.96 11.32 -39.03
N THR A 24 6.85 10.77 -38.20
CA THR A 24 6.63 9.46 -37.56
C THR A 24 5.58 9.62 -36.47
N LEU A 25 4.35 9.20 -36.74
CA LEU A 25 3.29 9.10 -35.75
C LEU A 25 3.54 7.83 -34.89
N ALA A 26 4.29 7.97 -33.79
CA ALA A 26 4.37 6.93 -32.78
C ALA A 26 3.05 6.94 -31.99
N ALA A 27 2.15 6.01 -32.31
CA ALA A 27 0.93 5.81 -31.54
C ALA A 27 1.33 5.25 -30.15
N LEU A 28 1.31 6.12 -29.13
CA LEU A 28 1.27 5.70 -27.74
C LEU A 28 -0.06 4.97 -27.52
N VAL A 29 -0.05 3.64 -27.59
CA VAL A 29 -1.15 2.83 -27.07
C VAL A 29 -1.07 2.92 -25.55
N ALA A 30 -1.77 3.89 -24.96
CA ALA A 30 -2.09 3.83 -23.55
C ALA A 30 -2.97 2.58 -23.35
N VAL A 31 -2.40 1.54 -22.74
CA VAL A 31 -3.20 0.42 -22.26
C VAL A 31 -4.09 0.97 -21.15
N ALA A 32 -5.31 1.36 -21.50
CA ALA A 32 -6.32 1.69 -20.49
C ALA A 32 -6.54 0.42 -19.65
N PRO A 33 -6.56 0.52 -18.31
CA PRO A 33 -6.92 -0.63 -17.49
C PRO A 33 -8.32 -1.10 -17.90
N ALA A 34 -8.52 -2.41 -17.98
CA ALA A 34 -9.84 -2.97 -18.28
C ALA A 34 -10.83 -2.52 -17.20
N THR A 35 -11.88 -1.80 -17.60
CA THR A 35 -13.02 -1.47 -16.72
C THR A 35 -13.75 -2.76 -16.36
N GLN A 36 -13.83 -3.09 -15.08
CA GLN A 36 -14.60 -4.24 -14.61
C GLN A 36 -16.08 -3.86 -14.59
N ALA A 37 -16.95 -4.72 -15.09
CA ALA A 37 -18.39 -4.47 -14.99
C ALA A 37 -18.85 -4.54 -13.53
N ASP A 38 -19.73 -3.61 -13.14
CA ASP A 38 -20.39 -3.62 -11.84
C ASP A 38 -20.96 -5.01 -11.52
N THR A 39 -20.67 -5.52 -10.32
CA THR A 39 -21.11 -6.86 -9.90
C THR A 39 -22.05 -6.75 -8.70
N THR A 40 -23.31 -7.13 -8.88
CA THR A 40 -24.30 -7.18 -7.79
C THR A 40 -24.21 -8.49 -7.02
N ILE A 41 -24.17 -8.40 -5.70
CA ILE A 41 -24.05 -9.52 -4.76
C ILE A 41 -25.19 -9.41 -3.75
N CYS A 42 -26.07 -10.40 -3.73
CA CYS A 42 -27.20 -10.48 -2.79
C CYS A 42 -27.13 -11.69 -1.86
N GLN A 43 -26.27 -12.67 -2.16
CA GLN A 43 -26.04 -13.82 -1.30
C GLN A 43 -25.49 -13.34 0.05
N GLN A 44 -25.95 -13.97 1.14
CA GLN A 44 -25.66 -13.53 2.51
C GLN A 44 -24.16 -13.31 2.75
N PHE A 45 -23.33 -14.25 2.32
CA PHE A 45 -21.86 -14.20 2.40
C PHE A 45 -21.20 -14.16 1.02
N GLY A 46 -21.91 -13.67 0.01
CA GLY A 46 -21.34 -13.48 -1.31
C GLY A 46 -20.23 -12.43 -1.29
N SER A 47 -19.23 -12.60 -2.15
CA SER A 47 -18.12 -11.67 -2.33
C SER A 47 -17.65 -11.64 -3.77
N THR A 48 -16.90 -10.60 -4.13
CA THR A 48 -16.19 -10.48 -5.40
C THR A 48 -14.87 -9.73 -5.20
N VAL A 49 -13.98 -9.80 -6.19
CA VAL A 49 -12.71 -9.06 -6.19
C VAL A 49 -12.83 -7.84 -7.08
N ILE A 50 -12.29 -6.71 -6.61
CA ILE A 50 -12.12 -5.47 -7.37
C ILE A 50 -10.63 -5.17 -7.55
N GLN A 51 -10.25 -4.58 -8.69
CA GLN A 51 -8.87 -4.21 -9.04
C GLN A 51 -7.86 -5.39 -8.98
N GLY A 52 -8.35 -6.62 -9.00
CA GLY A 52 -7.52 -7.81 -8.76
C GLY A 52 -6.79 -7.79 -7.41
N ARG A 53 -7.29 -7.05 -6.41
CA ARG A 53 -6.53 -6.77 -5.17
C ARG A 53 -7.35 -6.78 -3.89
N TYR A 54 -8.58 -6.27 -3.92
CA TYR A 54 -9.43 -6.16 -2.73
C TYR A 54 -10.67 -7.01 -2.88
N VAL A 55 -11.18 -7.52 -1.77
CA VAL A 55 -12.45 -8.26 -1.74
C VAL A 55 -13.55 -7.33 -1.26
N VAL A 56 -14.64 -7.26 -2.02
CA VAL A 56 -15.92 -6.68 -1.58
C VAL A 56 -16.80 -7.83 -1.10
N GLN A 57 -17.38 -7.71 0.09
CA GLN A 57 -18.24 -8.71 0.70
C GLN A 57 -19.59 -8.13 1.09
N ASN A 58 -20.67 -8.90 0.88
CA ASN A 58 -22.00 -8.51 1.35
C ASN A 58 -22.12 -8.68 2.88
N ASN A 59 -21.50 -9.74 3.41
CA ASN A 59 -21.34 -10.03 4.84
C ASN A 59 -22.58 -9.69 5.70
N ARG A 60 -23.70 -10.30 5.35
CA ARG A 60 -25.00 -10.09 6.00
C ARG A 60 -25.20 -11.07 7.16
N TRP A 61 -24.34 -10.96 8.16
CA TRP A 61 -24.22 -11.95 9.25
C TRP A 61 -25.33 -11.87 10.30
N GLY A 62 -25.91 -10.69 10.56
CA GLY A 62 -26.81 -10.42 11.68
C GLY A 62 -28.31 -10.39 11.33
N THR A 63 -28.70 -10.69 10.09
CA THR A 63 -30.11 -10.67 9.67
C THR A 63 -30.43 -11.65 8.56
N SER A 64 -31.70 -12.08 8.50
CA SER A 64 -32.29 -12.81 7.38
C SER A 64 -32.92 -11.91 6.30
N ALA A 65 -33.17 -10.63 6.62
CA ALA A 65 -33.75 -9.65 5.68
C ALA A 65 -32.82 -9.42 4.48
N THR A 66 -33.35 -9.13 3.29
CA THR A 66 -32.54 -9.04 2.06
C THR A 66 -31.55 -7.88 2.11
N GLN A 67 -30.31 -8.14 1.70
CA GLN A 67 -29.30 -7.10 1.47
C GLN A 67 -28.56 -7.40 0.18
N CYS A 68 -28.34 -6.36 -0.64
CA CYS A 68 -27.53 -6.44 -1.84
C CYS A 68 -26.52 -5.29 -1.87
N VAL A 69 -25.30 -5.61 -2.27
CA VAL A 69 -24.26 -4.64 -2.63
C VAL A 69 -23.94 -4.74 -4.10
N THR A 70 -23.59 -3.63 -4.73
CA THR A 70 -22.98 -3.64 -6.07
C THR A 70 -21.56 -3.15 -5.98
N ALA A 71 -20.61 -4.04 -6.23
CA ALA A 71 -19.20 -3.73 -6.34
C ALA A 71 -18.95 -2.95 -7.64
N THR A 72 -18.16 -1.89 -7.53
CA THR A 72 -17.67 -1.06 -8.64
C THR A 72 -16.16 -1.29 -8.80
N ASP A 73 -15.52 -0.65 -9.78
CA ASP A 73 -14.06 -0.73 -9.93
C ASP A 73 -13.29 -0.36 -8.66
N THR A 74 -13.77 0.61 -7.89
CA THR A 74 -13.00 1.20 -6.77
C THR A 74 -13.58 0.95 -5.38
N GLY A 75 -14.79 0.39 -5.29
CA GLY A 75 -15.44 0.11 -4.02
C GLY A 75 -16.79 -0.58 -4.21
N PHE A 76 -17.83 -0.11 -3.53
CA PHE A 76 -19.18 -0.67 -3.64
C PHE A 76 -20.26 0.31 -3.17
N ARG A 77 -21.50 0.04 -3.57
CA ARG A 77 -22.71 0.68 -3.03
C ARG A 77 -23.66 -0.36 -2.45
N VAL A 78 -24.34 -0.03 -1.36
CA VAL A 78 -25.45 -0.82 -0.82
C VAL A 78 -26.70 -0.47 -1.62
N THR A 79 -27.21 -1.40 -2.42
CA THR A 79 -28.39 -1.17 -3.29
C THR A 79 -29.70 -1.59 -2.63
N GLN A 80 -29.64 -2.50 -1.66
CA GLN A 80 -30.78 -2.94 -0.87
C GLN A 80 -30.30 -3.30 0.53
N ALA A 81 -31.05 -2.91 1.57
CA ALA A 81 -30.72 -3.17 2.96
C ALA A 81 -31.99 -3.23 3.80
N ASP A 82 -32.78 -4.27 3.60
CA ASP A 82 -34.09 -4.42 4.21
C ASP A 82 -34.00 -4.68 5.72
N GLY A 83 -35.13 -4.48 6.40
CA GLY A 83 -35.29 -4.79 7.82
C GLY A 83 -34.54 -3.85 8.76
N SER A 84 -34.75 -4.11 10.06
CA SER A 84 -34.16 -3.36 11.16
C SER A 84 -33.85 -4.29 12.33
N VAL A 85 -32.81 -3.95 13.11
CA VAL A 85 -32.47 -4.63 14.36
C VAL A 85 -32.33 -3.62 15.51
N PRO A 86 -32.50 -4.02 16.78
CA PRO A 86 -32.38 -3.11 17.93
C PRO A 86 -31.01 -2.44 18.01
N THR A 87 -30.97 -1.12 18.24
CA THR A 87 -29.73 -0.32 18.24
C THR A 87 -28.83 -0.54 19.45
N ASN A 88 -29.30 -1.27 20.46
CA ASN A 88 -28.54 -1.72 21.62
C ASN A 88 -27.97 -3.15 21.45
N GLY A 89 -28.14 -3.75 20.27
CA GLY A 89 -27.58 -5.04 19.91
C GLY A 89 -26.66 -4.96 18.69
N ALA A 90 -26.33 -6.12 18.14
CA ALA A 90 -25.55 -6.25 16.90
C ALA A 90 -26.23 -5.55 15.70
N PRO A 91 -25.46 -5.04 14.72
CA PRO A 91 -26.00 -4.56 13.45
C PRO A 91 -26.52 -5.71 12.59
N LYS A 92 -27.20 -5.36 11.49
CA LYS A 92 -27.70 -6.35 10.51
C LYS A 92 -26.56 -7.09 9.80
N SER A 93 -25.45 -6.40 9.59
CA SER A 93 -24.44 -6.80 8.61
C SER A 93 -23.19 -5.92 8.74
N TYR A 94 -22.15 -6.28 8.00
CA TYR A 94 -21.01 -5.41 7.74
C TYR A 94 -20.56 -5.50 6.28
N PRO A 95 -21.36 -4.99 5.30
CA PRO A 95 -20.92 -4.88 3.92
C PRO A 95 -19.67 -4.02 3.86
N SER A 96 -18.59 -4.56 3.29
CA SER A 96 -17.27 -3.94 3.36
C SER A 96 -16.37 -4.34 2.19
N VAL A 97 -15.29 -3.58 2.03
CA VAL A 97 -14.15 -3.89 1.17
C VAL A 97 -12.91 -4.10 2.04
N TYR A 98 -12.05 -5.07 1.69
CA TYR A 98 -10.87 -5.37 2.52
C TYR A 98 -9.63 -5.82 1.76
N ASN A 99 -8.49 -5.64 2.44
CA ASN A 99 -7.19 -6.26 2.16
C ASN A 99 -6.85 -7.23 3.30
N GLY A 100 -6.42 -8.45 2.98
CA GLY A 100 -6.03 -9.48 3.95
C GLY A 100 -6.94 -10.70 3.92
N CYS A 101 -7.04 -11.42 5.04
CA CYS A 101 -7.80 -12.67 5.14
C CYS A 101 -8.95 -12.56 6.14
N HIS A 102 -10.14 -13.04 5.74
CA HIS A 102 -11.34 -13.08 6.57
C HIS A 102 -12.10 -14.38 6.31
N TYR A 103 -12.23 -15.25 7.33
CA TYR A 103 -12.86 -16.58 7.24
C TYR A 103 -12.46 -17.37 5.99
N THR A 104 -11.16 -17.68 5.84
CA THR A 104 -10.51 -18.32 4.67
C THR A 104 -10.41 -17.46 3.40
N ASN A 105 -11.23 -16.42 3.24
CA ASN A 105 -11.26 -15.62 2.02
C ASN A 105 -10.17 -14.53 2.08
N CYS A 106 -9.08 -14.76 1.37
CA CYS A 106 -7.94 -13.84 1.30
C CYS A 106 -7.95 -13.01 0.01
N SER A 107 -7.71 -11.71 0.13
CA SER A 107 -7.64 -10.83 -1.02
C SER A 107 -6.40 -11.12 -1.89
N PRO A 108 -6.48 -11.03 -3.24
CA PRO A 108 -5.37 -11.47 -4.08
C PRO A 108 -4.08 -10.67 -3.85
N GLY A 109 -2.96 -11.37 -3.73
CA GLY A 109 -1.64 -10.77 -3.56
C GLY A 109 -1.44 -10.04 -2.22
N THR A 110 -2.28 -10.29 -1.21
CA THR A 110 -2.12 -9.68 0.10
C THR A 110 -0.84 -10.15 0.80
N ASN A 111 -0.20 -9.24 1.54
CA ASN A 111 0.92 -9.54 2.43
C ASN A 111 0.46 -9.92 3.85
N LEU A 112 -0.85 -10.05 4.07
CA LEU A 112 -1.43 -10.39 5.37
C LEU A 112 -1.78 -11.88 5.44
N PRO A 113 -1.64 -12.55 6.60
CA PRO A 113 -1.25 -11.98 7.89
C PRO A 113 0.23 -11.56 8.00
N ALA A 114 0.48 -10.40 8.58
CA ALA A 114 1.83 -9.88 8.81
C ALA A 114 2.06 -9.58 10.29
N ARG A 115 3.23 -9.94 10.81
CA ARG A 115 3.57 -9.70 12.22
C ARG A 115 3.71 -8.20 12.46
N ILE A 116 3.04 -7.67 13.49
CA ILE A 116 2.93 -6.23 13.81
C ILE A 116 4.30 -5.56 13.86
N ASN A 117 5.27 -6.15 14.56
CA ASN A 117 6.65 -5.64 14.66
C ASN A 117 7.46 -5.71 13.36
N GLY A 118 6.97 -6.41 12.35
CA GLY A 118 7.53 -6.43 11.00
C GLY A 118 6.85 -5.47 10.04
N ILE A 119 5.79 -4.77 10.45
CA ILE A 119 5.10 -3.80 9.58
C ILE A 119 5.72 -2.42 9.76
N SER A 120 6.34 -1.92 8.69
CA SER A 120 6.93 -0.57 8.64
C SER A 120 5.87 0.52 8.50
N SER A 121 4.87 0.27 7.66
CA SER A 121 3.72 1.15 7.45
C SER A 121 2.56 0.36 6.89
N ALA A 122 1.34 0.78 7.20
CA ALA A 122 0.12 0.22 6.62
C ALA A 122 -0.79 1.35 6.11
N PRO A 123 -0.38 2.09 5.05
CA PRO A 123 -1.19 3.18 4.52
C PRO A 123 -2.52 2.65 3.97
N SER A 124 -3.59 3.32 4.38
CA SER A 124 -4.95 3.07 3.92
C SER A 124 -5.63 4.38 3.55
N SER A 125 -6.50 4.35 2.56
CA SER A 125 -7.35 5.50 2.21
C SER A 125 -8.77 5.07 1.89
N ILE A 126 -9.73 5.95 2.16
CA ILE A 126 -11.13 5.72 1.83
C ILE A 126 -11.85 7.00 1.44
N SER A 127 -12.87 6.86 0.60
CA SER A 127 -13.94 7.84 0.39
C SER A 127 -15.29 7.16 0.56
N TYR A 128 -16.15 7.75 1.39
CA TYR A 128 -17.52 7.29 1.67
C TYR A 128 -18.58 8.20 1.02
N GLY A 129 -19.69 7.59 0.62
CA GLY A 129 -20.98 8.21 0.38
C GLY A 129 -21.94 7.87 1.52
N PHE A 130 -22.48 8.90 2.18
CA PHE A 130 -23.38 8.78 3.33
C PHE A 130 -24.84 9.05 2.95
N VAL A 131 -25.76 8.52 3.75
CA VAL A 131 -27.20 8.81 3.66
C VAL A 131 -27.73 9.34 4.98
N GLY A 132 -28.85 10.06 4.97
CA GLY A 132 -29.45 10.69 6.16
C GLY A 132 -30.61 9.91 6.78
N ASP A 133 -31.25 9.04 6.01
CA ASP A 133 -32.49 8.31 6.34
C ASP A 133 -32.21 6.86 6.79
N ALA A 134 -31.18 6.67 7.62
CA ALA A 134 -30.76 5.35 8.11
C ALA A 134 -30.17 5.43 9.52
N VAL A 135 -30.00 4.27 10.17
CA VAL A 135 -29.24 4.14 11.42
C VAL A 135 -28.06 3.21 11.15
N TYR A 136 -26.86 3.77 11.18
CA TYR A 136 -25.64 3.07 10.78
C TYR A 136 -24.39 3.78 11.32
N ASN A 137 -23.27 3.06 11.34
CA ASN A 137 -21.95 3.67 11.32
C ASN A 137 -21.26 3.45 9.96
N ALA A 138 -20.25 4.27 9.69
CA ALA A 138 -19.23 3.96 8.70
C ALA A 138 -17.93 3.70 9.45
N SER A 139 -17.37 2.50 9.30
CA SER A 139 -16.24 2.04 10.12
C SER A 139 -15.19 1.30 9.32
N TYR A 140 -13.93 1.44 9.74
CA TYR A 140 -12.95 0.40 9.53
C TYR A 140 -13.09 -0.68 10.60
N ASP A 141 -12.87 -1.94 10.20
CA ASP A 141 -12.63 -3.07 11.10
C ASP A 141 -11.26 -3.65 10.75
N ILE A 142 -10.35 -3.61 11.73
CA ILE A 142 -8.96 -4.05 11.59
C ILE A 142 -8.72 -5.16 12.59
N TRP A 143 -8.27 -6.33 12.10
CA TRP A 143 -8.22 -7.55 12.90
C TRP A 143 -6.80 -7.94 13.27
N LEU A 144 -6.59 -8.23 14.56
CA LEU A 144 -5.32 -8.67 15.13
C LEU A 144 -5.45 -10.03 15.82
N ASP A 145 -4.42 -10.86 15.73
CA ASP A 145 -4.40 -12.18 16.39
C ASP A 145 -2.97 -12.60 16.81
N PRO A 146 -2.81 -13.36 17.91
CA PRO A 146 -1.51 -13.92 18.29
C PRO A 146 -0.89 -14.86 17.25
N THR A 147 -1.72 -15.44 16.37
CA THR A 147 -1.31 -16.36 15.32
C THR A 147 -1.50 -15.70 13.94
N PRO A 148 -0.80 -16.15 12.88
CA PRO A 148 -1.03 -15.66 11.52
C PRO A 148 -2.37 -16.21 10.98
N ARG A 149 -3.46 -15.78 11.59
CA ARG A 149 -4.81 -16.31 11.39
C ARG A 149 -5.37 -15.90 10.04
N THR A 150 -5.86 -16.88 9.28
CA THR A 150 -6.59 -16.67 8.03
C THR A 150 -8.05 -17.12 8.11
N ASP A 151 -8.44 -17.81 9.19
CA ASP A 151 -9.79 -18.33 9.41
C ASP A 151 -10.23 -18.24 10.89
N GLY A 152 -11.54 -18.15 11.08
CA GLY A 152 -12.20 -17.98 12.37
C GLY A 152 -12.09 -16.58 12.95
N VAL A 153 -12.56 -16.45 14.19
CA VAL A 153 -12.58 -15.18 14.94
C VAL A 153 -11.16 -14.83 15.40
N ASN A 154 -10.72 -13.61 15.09
CA ASN A 154 -9.46 -13.05 15.56
C ASN A 154 -9.62 -12.55 17.01
N ARG A 155 -8.52 -12.46 17.76
CA ARG A 155 -8.59 -12.08 19.19
C ARG A 155 -8.97 -10.62 19.46
N THR A 156 -8.49 -9.69 18.66
CA THR A 156 -8.73 -8.26 18.87
C THR A 156 -9.22 -7.61 17.59
N GLU A 157 -10.28 -6.82 17.75
CA GLU A 157 -10.89 -6.00 16.73
C GLU A 157 -10.64 -4.53 17.05
N ILE A 158 -10.07 -3.82 16.08
CA ILE A 158 -9.94 -2.38 16.11
C ILE A 158 -10.99 -1.81 15.18
N MET A 159 -11.92 -1.04 15.72
CA MET A 159 -12.88 -0.29 14.92
C MET A 159 -12.52 1.19 14.85
N ILE A 160 -12.60 1.80 13.68
CA ILE A 160 -12.42 3.25 13.52
C ILE A 160 -13.71 3.81 12.92
N TRP A 161 -14.55 4.43 13.74
CA TRP A 161 -15.85 4.95 13.32
C TRP A 161 -15.66 6.36 12.72
N PHE A 162 -15.81 6.44 11.40
CA PHE A 162 -15.69 7.68 10.63
C PHE A 162 -16.97 8.50 10.67
N ASN A 163 -18.13 7.84 10.78
CA ASN A 163 -19.41 8.50 10.90
C ASN A 163 -20.37 7.64 11.73
N LYS A 164 -21.38 8.30 12.33
CA LYS A 164 -22.45 7.67 13.09
C LYS A 164 -23.75 8.43 12.84
N VAL A 165 -24.77 7.73 12.37
CA VAL A 165 -26.12 8.27 12.20
C VAL A 165 -27.09 7.46 13.04
N GLY A 166 -27.91 8.16 13.84
CA GLY A 166 -28.85 7.55 14.78
C GLY A 166 -28.24 7.17 16.14
N SER A 167 -29.08 6.62 17.00
CA SER A 167 -28.77 6.30 18.40
C SER A 167 -28.13 4.92 18.57
N ILE A 168 -26.92 4.78 18.04
CA ILE A 168 -26.03 3.62 18.20
C ILE A 168 -24.77 4.02 18.98
N GLN A 169 -24.04 3.04 19.49
CA GLN A 169 -22.76 3.23 20.17
C GLN A 169 -21.84 2.02 19.96
N PRO A 170 -20.53 2.16 20.14
CA PRO A 170 -19.61 1.03 20.08
C PRO A 170 -19.86 0.01 21.20
N ILE A 171 -19.26 -1.17 21.03
CA ILE A 171 -19.20 -2.21 22.04
C ILE A 171 -18.45 -1.71 23.28
N GLY A 172 -18.94 -2.10 24.46
CA GLY A 172 -18.32 -1.78 25.74
C GLY A 172 -18.67 -0.40 26.26
N SER A 173 -17.67 0.27 26.86
CA SER A 173 -17.82 1.57 27.51
C SER A 173 -16.74 2.56 27.08
N PRO A 174 -16.97 3.88 27.20
CA PRO A 174 -15.94 4.88 26.95
C PRO A 174 -14.76 4.68 27.89
N SER A 175 -13.53 4.72 27.36
CA SER A 175 -12.30 4.48 28.14
C SER A 175 -11.28 5.61 28.01
N GLY A 176 -11.66 6.74 27.41
CA GLY A 176 -10.84 7.95 27.34
C GLY A 176 -10.83 8.56 25.94
N THR A 177 -9.83 9.39 25.65
CA THR A 177 -9.62 9.98 24.33
C THR A 177 -8.23 9.62 23.80
N ALA A 178 -8.03 9.74 22.49
CA ALA A 178 -6.74 9.52 21.85
C ALA A 178 -6.51 10.51 20.70
N SER A 179 -5.26 10.92 20.49
CA SER A 179 -4.83 11.62 19.29
C SER A 179 -4.08 10.65 18.39
N VAL A 180 -4.64 10.36 17.21
CA VAL A 180 -4.15 9.33 16.29
C VAL A 180 -4.27 9.86 14.86
N GLY A 181 -3.20 9.79 14.07
CA GLY A 181 -3.18 10.33 12.71
C GLY A 181 -3.52 11.82 12.60
N GLY A 182 -3.20 12.61 13.63
CA GLY A 182 -3.54 14.04 13.70
C GLY A 182 -5.01 14.35 13.98
N ARG A 183 -5.81 13.35 14.39
CA ARG A 183 -7.23 13.50 14.73
C ARG A 183 -7.50 13.08 16.17
N SER A 184 -8.51 13.69 16.79
CA SER A 184 -9.00 13.31 18.12
C SER A 184 -10.11 12.27 18.01
N TRP A 185 -10.08 11.29 18.91
CA TRP A 185 -11.00 10.15 18.95
C TRP A 185 -11.51 9.94 20.36
N GLN A 186 -12.82 9.69 20.49
CA GLN A 186 -13.37 9.08 21.70
C GLN A 186 -13.07 7.57 21.65
N VAL A 187 -12.38 7.05 22.66
CA VAL A 187 -12.02 5.63 22.73
C VAL A 187 -13.06 4.87 23.54
N TRP A 188 -13.43 3.70 23.04
CA TRP A 188 -14.27 2.71 23.69
C TRP A 188 -13.54 1.38 23.73
N THR A 189 -13.76 0.60 24.78
CA THR A 189 -13.22 -0.75 24.91
C THR A 189 -14.26 -1.67 25.50
N GLY A 190 -14.31 -2.90 24.99
CA GLY A 190 -15.21 -3.94 25.48
C GLY A 190 -14.88 -5.29 24.87
N ASN A 191 -15.83 -6.22 25.01
CA ASN A 191 -15.76 -7.56 24.44
C ASN A 191 -17.17 -7.93 23.95
N ASN A 192 -17.27 -8.53 22.77
CA ASN A 192 -18.55 -8.88 22.13
C ASN A 192 -19.05 -10.30 22.48
N GLY A 193 -18.40 -10.96 23.44
CA GLY A 193 -18.58 -12.37 23.79
C GLY A 193 -17.62 -13.32 23.08
N SER A 194 -16.96 -12.88 22.00
CA SER A 194 -16.03 -13.70 21.20
C SER A 194 -14.61 -13.11 21.16
N ASN A 195 -14.49 -11.80 20.94
CA ASN A 195 -13.23 -11.08 20.81
C ASN A 195 -13.26 -9.75 21.57
N ASP A 196 -12.07 -9.24 21.87
CA ASP A 196 -11.91 -7.90 22.42
C ASP A 196 -12.12 -6.87 21.32
N VAL A 197 -12.71 -5.73 21.67
CA VAL A 197 -13.03 -4.65 20.75
C VAL A 197 -12.51 -3.34 21.32
N ILE A 198 -11.72 -2.63 20.54
CA ILE A 198 -11.34 -1.24 20.79
C ILE A 198 -11.88 -0.38 19.65
N SER A 199 -12.64 0.65 19.98
CA SER A 199 -13.23 1.54 18.98
C SER A 199 -12.75 2.98 19.14
N PHE A 200 -12.39 3.60 18.03
CA PHE A 200 -12.01 5.01 17.93
C PHE A 200 -13.11 5.76 17.20
N VAL A 201 -13.87 6.59 17.92
CA VAL A 201 -15.05 7.28 17.38
C VAL A 201 -14.73 8.73 17.07
N ALA A 202 -14.90 9.12 15.81
CA ALA A 202 -14.73 10.49 15.37
C ALA A 202 -15.79 11.41 16.01
N PRO A 203 -15.44 12.66 16.36
CA PRO A 203 -16.40 13.61 16.93
C PRO A 203 -17.43 14.12 15.91
N SER A 204 -17.16 13.96 14.62
CA SER A 204 -18.03 14.34 13.50
C SER A 204 -17.68 13.51 12.26
N ALA A 205 -18.56 13.52 11.26
CA ALA A 205 -18.43 12.71 10.06
C ALA A 205 -17.14 13.00 9.27
N ILE A 206 -16.42 11.92 8.90
CA ILE A 206 -15.24 11.95 8.03
C ILE A 206 -15.62 11.24 6.73
N SER A 207 -15.88 12.00 5.66
CA SER A 207 -16.27 11.44 4.36
C SER A 207 -15.10 10.86 3.57
N GLY A 208 -13.86 11.22 3.89
CA GLY A 208 -12.68 10.62 3.29
C GLY A 208 -11.41 10.97 4.04
N TRP A 209 -10.47 10.04 4.07
CA TRP A 209 -9.21 10.20 4.77
C TRP A 209 -8.17 9.17 4.32
N SER A 210 -6.91 9.59 4.30
CA SER A 210 -5.74 8.72 4.15
C SER A 210 -4.93 8.76 5.44
N PHE A 211 -4.56 7.58 5.95
CA PHE A 211 -3.89 7.42 7.24
C PHE A 211 -3.05 6.14 7.27
N ASP A 212 -2.24 5.98 8.31
CA ASP A 212 -1.53 4.73 8.57
C ASP A 212 -2.29 3.90 9.61
N VAL A 213 -2.72 2.69 9.23
CA VAL A 213 -3.41 1.75 10.12
C VAL A 213 -2.54 1.42 11.34
N MET A 214 -1.21 1.42 11.18
CA MET A 214 -0.30 1.12 12.29
C MET A 214 -0.38 2.13 13.42
N ASP A 215 -0.85 3.37 13.20
CA ASP A 215 -1.07 4.32 14.28
C ASP A 215 -2.12 3.79 15.29
N PHE A 216 -3.19 3.18 14.78
CA PHE A 216 -4.25 2.59 15.60
C PHE A 216 -3.83 1.25 16.21
N VAL A 217 -3.06 0.44 15.47
CA VAL A 217 -2.46 -0.80 16.00
C VAL A 217 -1.54 -0.47 17.17
N ARG A 218 -0.68 0.56 17.07
CA ARG A 218 0.18 1.01 18.17
C ARG A 218 -0.61 1.47 19.39
N GLN A 219 -1.71 2.20 19.20
CA GLN A 219 -2.61 2.60 20.30
C GLN A 219 -3.28 1.39 20.96
N THR A 220 -3.55 0.34 20.20
CA THR A 220 -4.15 -0.90 20.71
C THR A 220 -3.13 -1.69 21.54
N VAL A 221 -1.90 -1.83 21.04
CA VAL A 221 -0.78 -2.45 21.77
C VAL A 221 -0.46 -1.67 23.04
N SER A 222 -0.43 -0.34 23.00
CA SER A 222 -0.12 0.49 24.18
C SER A 222 -1.17 0.38 25.29
N ARG A 223 -2.37 -0.12 24.98
CA ARG A 223 -3.46 -0.40 25.92
C ARG A 223 -3.52 -1.85 26.37
N GLY A 224 -2.54 -2.67 25.97
CA GLY A 224 -2.46 -4.08 26.34
C GLY A 224 -3.50 -4.98 25.66
N MET A 225 -4.16 -4.49 24.61
CA MET A 225 -5.19 -5.24 23.87
C MET A 225 -4.63 -5.99 22.65
N ALA A 226 -3.33 -5.88 22.41
CA ALA A 226 -2.55 -6.67 21.46
C ALA A 226 -1.07 -6.63 21.88
N GLN A 227 -0.22 -7.43 21.25
CA GLN A 227 1.22 -7.39 21.47
C GLN A 227 1.94 -7.11 20.14
N ASN A 228 3.14 -6.52 20.20
CA ASN A 228 3.94 -6.23 19.00
C ASN A 228 4.29 -7.47 18.17
N ASP A 229 4.24 -8.65 18.79
CA ASP A 229 4.58 -9.91 18.17
C ASP A 229 3.34 -10.65 17.63
N TRP A 230 2.14 -10.08 17.76
CA TRP A 230 0.91 -10.55 17.10
C TRP A 230 0.90 -10.21 15.61
N TYR A 231 -0.15 -10.61 14.90
CA TYR A 231 -0.33 -10.42 13.47
C TYR A 231 -1.50 -9.49 13.18
N LEU A 232 -1.30 -8.58 12.24
CA LEU A 232 -2.40 -7.95 11.50
C LEU A 232 -2.91 -8.95 10.47
N THR A 233 -4.21 -9.22 10.42
CA THR A 233 -4.78 -10.27 9.55
C THR A 233 -5.65 -9.71 8.44
N SER A 234 -6.38 -8.63 8.69
CA SER A 234 -7.10 -7.88 7.66
C SER A 234 -7.32 -6.41 8.03
N VAL A 235 -7.45 -5.58 6.99
CA VAL A 235 -7.87 -4.17 7.06
C VAL A 235 -9.13 -4.06 6.23
N GLN A 236 -10.27 -3.83 6.89
CA GLN A 236 -11.59 -3.76 6.27
C GLN A 236 -12.20 -2.38 6.46
N ALA A 237 -13.04 -1.96 5.53
CA ALA A 237 -13.80 -0.72 5.65
C ALA A 237 -15.17 -0.83 5.00
N GLY A 238 -16.19 -0.32 5.68
CA GLY A 238 -17.58 -0.50 5.27
C GLY A 238 -18.56 0.17 6.22
N PHE A 239 -19.71 -0.46 6.38
CA PHE A 239 -20.82 0.08 7.16
C PHE A 239 -21.44 -0.99 8.04
N GLU A 240 -21.79 -0.66 9.28
CA GLU A 240 -22.69 -1.46 10.09
C GLU A 240 -24.08 -0.81 10.12
N PRO A 241 -25.05 -1.29 9.32
CA PRO A 241 -26.42 -0.77 9.34
C PRO A 241 -27.30 -1.50 10.37
N TRP A 242 -28.00 -0.74 11.20
CA TRP A 242 -29.07 -1.23 12.07
C TRP A 242 -30.44 -1.07 11.42
N GLN A 243 -30.67 0.03 10.69
CA GLN A 243 -31.94 0.35 10.04
C GLN A 243 -31.68 0.99 8.68
N ASN A 244 -32.41 0.57 7.64
CA ASN A 244 -32.19 0.97 6.24
C ASN A 244 -30.72 0.74 5.82
N GLY A 245 -30.16 1.63 4.99
CA GLY A 245 -28.76 1.61 4.56
C GLY A 245 -28.55 1.60 3.04
N ALA A 246 -29.62 1.46 2.24
CA ALA A 246 -29.52 1.61 0.80
C ALA A 246 -29.03 3.03 0.42
N GLY A 247 -28.13 3.12 -0.56
CA GLY A 247 -27.47 4.36 -0.97
C GLY A 247 -26.13 4.63 -0.30
N LEU A 248 -25.79 3.93 0.79
CA LEU A 248 -24.44 3.97 1.37
C LEU A 248 -23.40 3.45 0.36
N ALA A 249 -22.23 4.09 0.30
CA ALA A 249 -21.20 3.69 -0.64
C ALA A 249 -19.78 3.85 -0.09
N VAL A 250 -18.92 2.89 -0.40
CA VAL A 250 -17.47 3.11 -0.42
C VAL A 250 -17.13 3.49 -1.85
N ASN A 251 -16.87 4.78 -2.09
CA ASN A 251 -16.56 5.31 -3.43
C ASN A 251 -15.18 4.82 -3.89
N SER A 252 -14.21 4.83 -2.98
CA SER A 252 -12.86 4.33 -3.24
C SER A 252 -12.22 3.80 -1.95
N PHE A 253 -11.38 2.78 -2.10
CA PHE A 253 -10.59 2.19 -1.03
C PHE A 253 -9.18 1.85 -1.52
N SER A 254 -8.19 2.06 -0.66
CA SER A 254 -6.87 1.48 -0.84
C SER A 254 -6.29 1.01 0.49
N SER A 255 -5.52 -0.07 0.46
CA SER A 255 -4.76 -0.57 1.60
C SER A 255 -3.50 -1.25 1.11
N THR A 256 -2.37 -0.89 1.72
CA THR A 256 -1.07 -1.56 1.53
C THR A 256 -0.49 -1.86 2.89
N VAL A 257 0.13 -3.03 3.05
CA VAL A 257 0.90 -3.38 4.25
C VAL A 257 2.34 -3.60 3.82
N ASN A 258 3.19 -2.66 4.21
CA ASN A 258 4.61 -2.66 3.93
C ASN A 258 5.31 -3.32 5.09
N THR A 259 5.64 -4.61 4.95
CA THR A 259 6.50 -5.26 5.93
C THR A 259 7.93 -4.77 5.74
N GLY A 260 8.47 -4.07 6.73
CA GLY A 260 9.90 -3.81 6.78
C GLY A 260 10.54 -5.16 7.07
N GLY A 261 11.27 -5.73 6.11
CA GLY A 261 11.76 -7.10 6.20
C GLY A 261 12.39 -7.39 7.56
N SER A 262 11.70 -8.17 8.39
CA SER A 262 12.22 -8.71 9.63
C SER A 262 11.80 -10.17 9.75
N GLY A 263 12.78 -11.06 9.59
CA GLY A 263 12.72 -12.36 10.25
C GLY A 263 12.92 -12.13 11.75
N ASN A 264 11.90 -12.49 12.54
CA ASN A 264 11.86 -12.84 13.97
C ASN A 264 12.51 -11.90 15.04
N PRO A 265 11.92 -11.76 16.25
CA PRO A 265 12.15 -10.62 17.14
C PRO A 265 13.17 -10.82 18.27
N GLY A 266 13.79 -9.70 18.69
CA GLY A 266 14.55 -9.60 19.94
C GLY A 266 14.98 -8.17 20.32
N ASN A 267 14.06 -7.40 20.93
CA ASN A 267 14.14 -6.36 22.01
C ASN A 267 15.27 -5.26 22.02
N PRO A 268 15.14 -4.15 22.81
CA PRO A 268 14.50 -2.87 22.49
C PRO A 268 15.41 -1.61 22.67
N GLY A 269 15.14 -0.53 21.94
CA GLY A 269 15.71 0.80 22.18
C GLY A 269 15.30 1.84 21.13
N ASP A 270 14.33 2.69 21.48
CA ASP A 270 13.81 3.87 20.73
C ASP A 270 14.89 5.00 20.63
N PRO A 271 14.90 6.03 19.72
CA PRO A 271 13.78 6.62 18.95
C PRO A 271 14.03 7.06 17.48
N GLY A 272 12.93 7.12 16.71
CA GLY A 272 12.78 8.02 15.56
C GLY A 272 13.15 7.46 14.18
N ASP A 273 12.12 7.03 13.44
CA ASP A 273 12.16 6.54 12.04
C ASP A 273 13.07 5.30 11.88
N PRO A 274 12.65 4.17 11.26
CA PRO A 274 13.61 3.13 10.95
C PRO A 274 14.50 3.66 9.81
N LYS A 275 15.52 4.43 10.17
CA LYS A 275 16.74 4.52 9.38
C LYS A 275 17.10 3.08 9.09
N ALA A 276 17.16 2.76 7.80
CA ALA A 276 17.84 1.58 7.34
C ALA A 276 19.10 1.32 8.20
N SER A 277 19.31 0.07 8.63
CA SER A 277 20.49 -0.34 9.41
C SER A 277 21.78 -0.28 8.58
N CYS A 278 21.67 0.15 7.33
CA CYS A 278 22.75 0.58 6.48
C CYS A 278 22.46 1.93 5.85
N LYS A 279 23.49 2.73 5.65
CA LYS A 279 23.49 3.88 4.77
C LYS A 279 24.39 3.60 3.58
N VAL A 280 23.96 3.93 2.37
CA VAL A 280 24.78 3.80 1.16
C VAL A 280 25.07 5.16 0.57
N THR A 281 26.35 5.47 0.43
CA THR A 281 26.79 6.64 -0.33
C THR A 281 27.30 6.19 -1.69
N TYR A 282 26.72 6.73 -2.75
CA TYR A 282 27.10 6.45 -4.13
C TYR A 282 27.76 7.69 -4.75
N ALA A 283 29.05 7.60 -5.05
CA ALA A 283 29.88 8.67 -5.59
C ALA A 283 30.37 8.32 -7.01
N PRO A 284 29.63 8.72 -8.06
CA PRO A 284 30.04 8.46 -9.43
C PRO A 284 31.03 9.52 -9.95
N ASN A 285 31.96 9.08 -10.79
CA ASN A 285 32.78 9.92 -11.66
C ASN A 285 32.48 9.53 -13.11
N VAL A 286 31.80 10.41 -13.84
CA VAL A 286 31.18 10.11 -15.15
C VAL A 286 31.91 10.86 -16.26
N TRP A 287 32.15 10.17 -17.37
CA TRP A 287 32.66 10.75 -18.63
C TRP A 287 31.84 10.22 -19.80
N GLU A 288 32.14 10.65 -21.02
CA GLU A 288 31.40 10.22 -22.20
C GLU A 288 31.50 8.69 -22.40
N GLY A 289 30.35 8.01 -22.31
CA GLY A 289 30.22 6.56 -22.53
C GLY A 289 30.64 5.66 -21.37
N GLY A 290 31.12 6.21 -20.24
CA GLY A 290 31.56 5.41 -19.10
C GLY A 290 31.60 6.15 -17.76
N PHE A 291 31.72 5.39 -16.68
CA PHE A 291 31.89 5.93 -15.34
C PHE A 291 32.61 4.96 -14.41
N THR A 292 33.22 5.49 -13.36
CA THR A 292 33.51 4.74 -12.12
C THR A 292 32.55 5.17 -11.03
N ALA A 293 32.29 4.29 -10.07
CA ALA A 293 31.54 4.64 -8.87
C ALA A 293 32.17 4.02 -7.64
N ASP A 294 32.38 4.84 -6.62
CA ASP A 294 32.67 4.38 -5.27
C ASP A 294 31.35 4.26 -4.50
N VAL A 295 31.17 3.12 -3.84
CA VAL A 295 30.00 2.78 -3.05
C VAL A 295 30.44 2.50 -1.62
N THR A 296 30.09 3.40 -0.72
CA THR A 296 30.37 3.26 0.71
C THR A 296 29.13 2.74 1.42
N ILE A 297 29.28 1.60 2.08
CA ILE A 297 28.27 0.97 2.93
C ILE A 297 28.64 1.30 4.38
N THR A 298 27.78 2.03 5.09
CA THR A 298 27.93 2.28 6.52
C THR A 298 26.93 1.43 7.29
N ASN A 299 27.40 0.62 8.24
CA ASN A 299 26.52 -0.10 9.17
C ASN A 299 26.01 0.88 10.23
N THR A 300 24.76 1.30 10.12
CA THR A 300 24.08 2.18 11.09
C THR A 300 23.34 1.39 12.16
N GLY A 301 23.37 0.05 12.09
CA GLY A 301 22.83 -0.85 13.09
C GLY A 301 23.75 -1.05 14.31
N SER A 302 23.27 -1.85 15.26
CA SER A 302 23.95 -2.12 16.54
C SER A 302 24.75 -3.44 16.56
N SER A 303 24.67 -4.25 15.51
CA SER A 303 25.39 -5.55 15.40
C SER A 303 26.37 -5.54 14.23
N PRO A 304 27.53 -6.21 14.34
CA PRO A 304 28.45 -6.36 13.22
C PRO A 304 27.75 -7.10 12.07
N LEU A 305 28.03 -6.66 10.84
CA LEU A 305 27.61 -7.34 9.64
C LEU A 305 28.73 -8.24 9.18
N ASP A 306 28.48 -9.54 9.11
CA ASP A 306 29.42 -10.50 8.53
C ASP A 306 28.98 -10.85 7.10
N ALA A 307 29.94 -10.99 6.20
CA ALA A 307 29.73 -11.34 4.78
C ALA A 307 28.66 -10.48 4.07
N TRP A 308 28.86 -9.16 4.08
CA TRP A 308 27.90 -8.23 3.48
C TRP A 308 27.63 -8.47 1.98
N LYS A 309 26.37 -8.30 1.58
CA LYS A 309 25.88 -8.35 0.20
C LYS A 309 24.99 -7.15 -0.07
N LEU A 310 25.42 -6.25 -0.93
CA LEU A 310 24.65 -5.08 -1.35
C LEU A 310 23.98 -5.35 -2.69
N SER A 311 22.66 -5.38 -2.73
CA SER A 311 21.87 -5.50 -3.95
C SER A 311 21.36 -4.13 -4.40
N PHE A 312 21.34 -3.86 -5.70
CA PHE A 312 20.82 -2.63 -6.27
C PHE A 312 20.39 -2.82 -7.72
N ALA A 313 19.47 -1.98 -8.21
CA ALA A 313 19.11 -1.97 -9.61
C ALA A 313 20.06 -1.05 -10.39
N LEU A 314 20.89 -1.64 -11.25
CA LEU A 314 21.70 -0.88 -12.20
C LEU A 314 20.79 -0.39 -13.34
N PRO A 315 20.73 0.92 -13.64
CA PRO A 315 19.83 1.45 -14.64
C PRO A 315 19.99 0.81 -16.02
N SER A 316 18.89 0.71 -16.76
CA SER A 316 18.88 0.18 -18.13
C SER A 316 19.87 0.94 -19.03
N GLY A 317 20.61 0.21 -19.87
CA GLY A 317 21.64 0.79 -20.72
C GLY A 317 23.00 0.95 -20.02
N GLN A 318 23.13 0.56 -18.74
CA GLN A 318 24.41 0.48 -18.04
C GLN A 318 24.91 -0.96 -17.91
N ARG A 319 26.23 -1.16 -17.96
CA ARG A 319 26.85 -2.47 -17.77
C ARG A 319 28.19 -2.36 -17.05
N ILE A 320 28.34 -3.10 -15.96
CA ILE A 320 29.59 -3.18 -15.18
C ILE A 320 30.64 -3.98 -15.96
N SER A 321 31.83 -3.40 -16.11
CA SER A 321 32.97 -4.01 -16.81
C SER A 321 34.04 -4.52 -15.84
N ASN A 322 34.22 -3.85 -14.70
CA ASN A 322 35.22 -4.23 -13.70
C ASN A 322 34.76 -3.80 -12.29
N ALA A 323 35.23 -4.49 -11.25
CA ALA A 323 34.96 -4.15 -9.85
C ALA A 323 36.17 -4.44 -8.97
N TRP A 324 36.30 -3.70 -7.87
CA TRP A 324 37.35 -3.90 -6.86
C TRP A 324 36.75 -3.84 -5.45
N ASN A 325 37.40 -4.51 -4.50
CA ASN A 325 36.96 -4.67 -3.11
C ASN A 325 35.56 -5.32 -2.94
N ALA A 326 35.02 -5.92 -4.00
CA ALA A 326 33.79 -6.72 -3.98
C ALA A 326 33.76 -7.67 -5.19
N THR A 327 33.05 -8.79 -5.08
CA THR A 327 32.56 -9.51 -6.27
C THR A 327 31.21 -8.97 -6.68
N VAL A 328 30.98 -8.73 -7.97
CA VAL A 328 29.74 -8.13 -8.49
C VAL A 328 29.12 -9.04 -9.53
N SER A 329 27.84 -9.38 -9.35
CA SER A 329 27.10 -10.21 -10.30
C SER A 329 25.59 -10.00 -10.19
N PRO A 330 24.83 -10.09 -11.30
CA PRO A 330 25.26 -9.98 -12.69
C PRO A 330 25.85 -8.60 -13.04
N SER A 331 26.30 -8.40 -14.28
CA SER A 331 26.88 -7.12 -14.73
C SER A 331 25.86 -6.05 -15.17
N SER A 332 24.56 -6.37 -15.15
CA SER A 332 23.46 -5.45 -15.51
C SER A 332 22.15 -5.87 -14.83
N GLY A 333 21.18 -4.96 -14.73
CA GLY A 333 19.87 -5.25 -14.13
C GLY A 333 19.93 -5.26 -12.61
N ALA A 334 19.38 -6.28 -11.96
CA ALA A 334 19.50 -6.46 -10.51
C ALA A 334 20.89 -7.00 -10.16
N VAL A 335 21.76 -6.15 -9.63
CA VAL A 335 23.16 -6.44 -9.34
C VAL A 335 23.36 -6.68 -7.85
N THR A 336 24.17 -7.68 -7.47
CA THR A 336 24.62 -7.90 -6.10
C THR A 336 26.14 -7.76 -6.01
N ALA A 337 26.62 -6.87 -5.15
CA ALA A 337 28.02 -6.75 -4.73
C ALA A 337 28.24 -7.49 -3.41
N SER A 338 29.22 -8.39 -3.32
CA SER A 338 29.54 -9.15 -2.11
C SER A 338 30.94 -8.83 -1.59
N GLY A 339 31.07 -8.68 -0.27
CA GLY A 339 32.35 -8.47 0.39
C GLY A 339 33.33 -9.62 0.19
N LEU A 340 34.62 -9.28 0.16
CA LEU A 340 35.73 -10.22 0.10
C LEU A 340 36.22 -10.54 1.53
N GLY A 341 36.99 -11.62 1.72
CA GLY A 341 37.39 -12.06 3.06
C GLY A 341 38.03 -10.97 3.94
N HIS A 342 38.79 -10.04 3.35
CA HIS A 342 39.46 -8.96 4.09
C HIS A 342 38.54 -7.80 4.50
N ASN A 343 37.39 -7.64 3.85
CA ASN A 343 36.44 -6.55 4.12
C ASN A 343 35.00 -7.06 4.34
N ALA A 344 34.83 -8.36 4.55
CA ALA A 344 33.53 -9.01 4.71
C ALA A 344 32.78 -8.54 5.96
N GLN A 345 33.50 -8.01 6.95
CA GLN A 345 32.92 -7.54 8.20
C GLN A 345 32.77 -6.00 8.23
N ILE A 346 31.61 -5.53 8.69
CA ILE A 346 31.35 -4.12 8.98
C ILE A 346 30.85 -4.02 10.42
N ALA A 347 31.71 -3.56 11.34
CA ALA A 347 31.33 -3.31 12.72
C ALA A 347 30.19 -2.26 12.81
N PRO A 348 29.40 -2.22 13.90
CA PRO A 348 28.45 -1.13 14.16
C PRO A 348 29.10 0.24 14.04
N GLY A 349 28.48 1.17 13.29
CA GLY A 349 29.04 2.49 12.96
C GLY A 349 30.20 2.48 11.96
N GLY A 350 30.73 1.31 11.61
CA GLY A 350 31.81 1.12 10.66
C GLY A 350 31.34 1.27 9.21
N SER A 351 32.29 1.39 8.28
CA SER A 351 32.00 1.44 6.85
C SER A 351 32.95 0.57 6.04
N GLN A 352 32.47 0.07 4.91
CA GLN A 352 33.29 -0.54 3.86
C GLN A 352 33.01 0.15 2.54
N THR A 353 34.03 0.27 1.70
CA THR A 353 33.90 0.86 0.37
C THR A 353 34.34 -0.14 -0.68
N PHE A 354 33.52 -0.30 -1.70
CA PHE A 354 33.89 -0.98 -2.93
C PHE A 354 33.66 -0.04 -4.11
N GLY A 355 34.22 -0.38 -5.27
CA GLY A 355 33.97 0.40 -6.47
C GLY A 355 33.88 -0.46 -7.71
N PHE A 356 33.32 0.13 -8.76
CA PHE A 356 33.20 -0.51 -10.05
C PHE A 356 33.34 0.49 -11.20
N GLN A 357 33.75 -0.03 -12.35
CA GLN A 357 33.72 0.65 -13.64
C GLN A 357 32.57 0.10 -14.47
N ALA A 358 31.87 0.97 -15.18
CA ALA A 358 30.77 0.59 -16.05
C ALA A 358 30.69 1.48 -17.29
N THR A 359 30.06 0.96 -18.34
CA THR A 359 29.65 1.73 -19.51
C THR A 359 28.18 2.12 -19.40
N TYR A 360 27.78 3.17 -20.12
CA TYR A 360 26.37 3.52 -20.27
C TYR A 360 26.05 4.02 -21.68
N SER A 361 24.82 3.78 -22.13
CA SER A 361 24.24 4.34 -23.35
C SER A 361 23.09 5.30 -23.02
N GLY A 362 22.98 6.41 -23.74
CA GLY A 362 21.94 7.43 -23.47
C GLY A 362 22.32 8.33 -22.31
N SER A 363 21.38 8.59 -21.39
CA SER A 363 21.63 9.43 -20.22
C SER A 363 22.11 8.60 -19.03
N PHE A 364 23.17 9.06 -18.36
CA PHE A 364 23.61 8.47 -17.09
C PHE A 364 22.54 8.64 -16.02
N ALA A 365 22.31 7.60 -15.23
CA ALA A 365 21.40 7.59 -14.09
C ALA A 365 22.07 6.88 -12.91
N ARG A 366 21.72 7.27 -11.68
CA ARG A 366 22.23 6.59 -10.48
C ARG A 366 21.40 5.32 -10.19
N PRO A 367 22.00 4.25 -9.65
CA PRO A 367 21.25 3.12 -9.13
C PRO A 367 20.28 3.54 -8.03
N SER A 368 19.21 2.77 -7.88
CA SER A 368 18.22 2.93 -6.81
C SER A 368 17.94 1.60 -6.13
N GLY A 369 17.28 1.65 -4.97
CA GLY A 369 16.83 0.44 -4.26
C GLY A 369 17.99 -0.37 -3.69
N PHE A 370 18.96 0.29 -3.05
CA PHE A 370 20.03 -0.40 -2.35
C PHE A 370 19.48 -1.22 -1.18
N SER A 371 19.88 -2.48 -1.08
CA SER A 371 19.60 -3.32 0.07
C SER A 371 20.82 -4.11 0.51
N LEU A 372 21.17 -4.04 1.79
CA LEU A 372 22.27 -4.77 2.40
C LEU A 372 21.72 -6.01 3.11
N ASN A 373 22.14 -7.19 2.66
CA ASN A 373 21.68 -8.48 3.17
C ASN A 373 20.14 -8.61 3.19
N GLY A 374 19.46 -7.95 2.23
CA GLY A 374 18.00 -7.92 2.13
C GLY A 374 17.32 -6.74 2.86
N THR A 375 18.05 -5.96 3.65
CA THR A 375 17.52 -4.77 4.33
C THR A 375 17.76 -3.53 3.48
N ALA A 376 16.72 -2.75 3.18
CA ALA A 376 16.88 -1.50 2.44
C ALA A 376 17.89 -0.56 3.12
N CYS A 377 18.71 0.15 2.35
CA CYS A 377 19.65 1.16 2.83
C CYS A 377 19.11 2.59 2.63
N ALA A 378 19.53 3.49 3.52
CA ALA A 378 19.26 4.93 3.44
C ALA A 378 20.26 5.67 2.56
#